data_AF-A0A538HTX2-F1
#
_entry.id   AF-A0A538HTX2-F1
#
_cell.length_a   1.000
_cell.length_b   1.000
_cell.length_c   1.000
_cell.angle_alpha   90.00
_cell.angle_beta   90.00
_cell.angle_gamma   90.00
#
_symmetry.space_group_name_H-M   'P 1'
#
loop_
_entity.id
_entity.type
_entity.pdbx_description
1 polymer ?
#
loop_
_entity_poly.entity_id
_entity_poly.type
_entity_poly.pdbx_seq_one_letter_code
_entity_poly.pdbx_strand_id
1 'polypeptide(L)'
;MLIVILTLLAIAVPAYLGFKARADSAAARANVRSAIPSIEAYFALTNSSYVGLNLAWLRQFDPGVKLNDPAADPAKQTATSYCVSATVGGKTWYKAGPKAALSTDPC
;
A
#
# COMPACT_ATOMS: atom_id res chain seq x y z
N MET A 1 0.99 31.28 32.65
CA MET A 1 1.09 29.84 32.30
C MET A 1 0.09 29.43 31.21
N LEU A 2 -1.18 29.87 31.26
CA LEU A 2 -2.19 29.53 30.24
C LEU A 2 -1.85 30.01 28.81
N ILE A 3 -1.40 31.26 28.67
CA ILE A 3 -1.07 31.87 27.36
C ILE A 3 0.00 31.05 26.61
N VAL A 4 0.98 30.51 27.35
CA VAL A 4 2.08 29.70 26.79
C VAL A 4 1.55 28.35 26.26
N ILE A 5 0.61 27.72 26.95
CA ILE A 5 0.03 26.45 26.50
C ILE A 5 -0.79 26.64 25.21
N LEU A 6 -1.53 27.75 25.12
CA LEU A 6 -2.36 28.07 23.96
C LEU A 6 -1.53 28.30 22.69
N THR A 7 -0.40 29.01 22.78
CA THR A 7 0.48 29.24 21.64
C THR A 7 1.20 27.97 21.20
N LEU A 8 1.61 27.11 22.15
CA LEU A 8 2.22 25.82 21.84
C LEU A 8 1.25 24.90 21.08
N LEU A 9 -0.01 24.81 21.51
CA LEU A 9 -1.03 23.99 20.84
C LEU A 9 -1.35 24.49 19.43
N ALA A 10 -1.36 25.81 19.21
CA ALA A 10 -1.63 26.39 17.90
C ALA A 10 -0.60 25.98 16.82
N ILE A 11 0.66 25.75 17.20
CA ILE A 11 1.73 25.34 16.26
C ILE A 11 1.86 23.80 16.19
N ALA A 12 1.61 23.12 17.32
CA ALA A 12 1.78 21.68 17.41
C ALA A 12 0.81 20.89 16.51
N VAL A 13 -0.45 21.34 16.40
CA VAL A 13 -1.48 20.66 15.60
C VAL A 13 -1.14 20.63 14.10
N PRO A 14 -0.86 21.76 13.42
CA PRO A 14 -0.51 21.73 12.00
C PRO A 14 0.80 20.98 11.72
N ALA A 15 1.79 21.07 12.62
CA ALA A 15 3.03 20.31 12.50
C ALA A 15 2.78 18.79 12.57
N TYR A 16 1.97 18.33 13.54
CA TYR A 16 1.64 16.92 13.70
C TYR A 16 0.91 16.35 12.47
N LEU A 17 -0.08 17.08 11.95
CA LEU A 17 -0.82 16.67 10.75
C LEU A 17 0.10 16.55 9.52
N GLY A 18 1.03 17.49 9.35
CA GLY A 18 2.03 17.44 8.27
C GLY A 18 2.97 16.24 8.37
N PHE A 19 3.49 15.95 9.56
CA PHE A 19 4.35 14.77 9.79
C PHE A 19 3.59 13.46 9.62
N LYS A 20 2.37 13.38 10.14
CA LYS A 20 1.51 12.20 10.02
C LYS A 20 1.20 11.89 8.56
N ALA A 21 0.79 12.88 7.78
CA ALA A 21 0.49 12.70 6.37
C ALA A 21 1.69 12.21 5.54
N ARG A 22 2.92 12.64 5.87
CA ARG A 22 4.15 12.16 5.22
C ARG A 22 4.48 10.73 5.63
N ALA A 23 4.38 10.42 6.92
CA ALA A 23 4.59 9.07 7.45
C ALA A 23 3.60 8.08 6.84
N ASP A 24 2.32 8.45 6.71
CA ASP A 24 1.29 7.60 6.11
C ASP A 24 1.57 7.35 4.62
N SER A 25 2.07 8.35 3.88
CA SER A 25 2.50 8.17 2.48
C SER A 25 3.66 7.19 2.35
N ALA A 26 4.65 7.32 3.24
CA ALA A 26 5.82 6.47 3.25
C ALA A 26 5.46 5.02 3.64
N ALA A 27 4.58 4.86 4.63
CA ALA A 27 4.06 3.57 5.05
C ALA A 27 3.28 2.87 3.93
N ALA A 28 2.39 3.59 3.23
CA ALA A 28 1.66 3.03 2.09
C ALA A 28 2.63 2.55 0.98
N ARG A 29 3.62 3.36 0.59
CA ARG A 29 4.65 2.92 -0.38
C ARG A 29 5.43 1.70 0.11
N ALA A 30 5.81 1.67 1.38
CA ALA A 30 6.55 0.57 1.97
C ALA A 30 5.72 -0.72 1.96
N ASN A 31 4.44 -0.64 2.32
CA ASN A 31 3.52 -1.79 2.31
C ASN A 31 3.34 -2.37 0.90
N VAL A 32 3.25 -1.52 -0.13
CA VAL A 32 3.21 -2.03 -1.52
C VAL A 32 4.52 -2.70 -1.87
N ARG A 33 5.67 -2.14 -1.47
CA ARG A 33 6.99 -2.73 -1.75
C ARG A 33 7.21 -4.07 -1.07
N SER A 34 6.83 -4.19 0.20
CA SER A 34 7.00 -5.42 0.97
C SER A 34 6.12 -6.55 0.43
N ALA A 35 5.00 -6.23 -0.22
CA ALA A 35 4.13 -7.23 -0.81
C ALA A 35 4.57 -7.72 -2.21
N ILE A 36 5.47 -7.00 -2.91
CA ILE A 36 6.03 -7.43 -4.20
C ILE A 36 6.59 -8.86 -4.15
N PRO A 37 7.49 -9.22 -3.21
CA PRO A 37 8.05 -10.57 -3.16
C PRO A 37 6.98 -11.65 -2.96
N SER A 38 5.94 -11.37 -2.17
CA SER A 38 4.81 -12.29 -1.95
C SER A 38 4.00 -12.51 -3.24
N ILE A 39 3.81 -11.46 -4.05
CA ILE A 39 3.15 -11.52 -5.36
C ILE A 39 3.99 -12.31 -6.37
N GLU A 40 5.30 -12.12 -6.37
CA GLU A 40 6.22 -12.87 -7.23
C GLU A 40 6.27 -14.35 -6.85
N ALA A 41 6.22 -14.67 -5.56
CA ALA A 41 6.08 -16.05 -5.08
C ALA A 41 4.78 -16.70 -5.57
N TYR A 42 3.65 -15.97 -5.52
CA TYR A 42 2.39 -16.45 -6.06
C TYR A 42 2.49 -16.76 -7.57
N PHE A 43 3.10 -15.87 -8.36
CA PHE A 43 3.30 -16.09 -9.79
C PHE A 43 4.13 -17.35 -10.08
N ALA A 44 5.18 -17.59 -9.30
CA ALA A 44 6.01 -18.79 -9.44
C ALA A 44 5.23 -20.09 -9.12
N LEU A 45 4.31 -20.04 -8.17
CA LEU A 45 3.48 -21.19 -7.77
C LEU A 45 2.29 -21.45 -8.72
N THR A 46 1.79 -20.39 -9.36
CA THR A 46 0.52 -20.42 -10.11
C THR A 46 0.76 -20.42 -11.62
N ASN A 47 1.74 -21.21 -12.09
CA ASN A 47 2.07 -21.38 -13.51
C ASN A 47 2.21 -20.07 -14.31
N SER A 48 2.89 -19.06 -13.75
CA SER A 48 3.09 -17.77 -14.42
C SER A 48 1.79 -16.97 -14.67
N SER A 49 0.88 -16.98 -13.71
CA SER A 49 -0.36 -16.18 -13.75
C SER A 49 -0.55 -15.39 -12.45
N TYR A 50 -1.01 -14.13 -12.56
CA TYR A 50 -1.48 -13.34 -11.42
C TYR A 50 -3.01 -13.42 -11.24
N VAL A 51 -3.72 -14.17 -12.08
CA VAL A 51 -5.18 -14.30 -12.02
C VAL A 51 -5.57 -15.07 -10.76
N GLY A 52 -6.43 -14.48 -9.93
CA GLY A 52 -6.90 -15.09 -8.67
C GLY A 52 -6.00 -14.78 -7.47
N LEU A 53 -5.10 -13.81 -7.62
CA LEU A 53 -4.28 -13.29 -6.53
C LEU A 53 -5.21 -12.71 -5.45
N ASN A 54 -5.14 -13.27 -4.25
CA ASN A 54 -5.97 -12.86 -3.12
C ASN A 54 -5.07 -12.52 -1.93
N LEU A 55 -5.50 -11.53 -1.14
CA LEU A 55 -4.85 -11.16 0.12
C LEU A 55 -4.68 -12.35 1.07
N ALA A 56 -5.60 -13.32 1.06
CA ALA A 56 -5.52 -14.55 1.86
C ALA A 56 -4.26 -15.38 1.53
N TRP A 57 -3.95 -15.54 0.24
CA TRP A 57 -2.74 -16.25 -0.20
C TRP A 57 -1.47 -15.47 0.15
N LEU A 58 -1.48 -14.16 -0.10
CA LEU A 58 -0.35 -13.28 0.23
C LEU A 58 -0.01 -13.34 1.73
N ARG A 59 -1.03 -13.39 2.59
CA ARG A 59 -0.86 -13.50 4.04
C ARG A 59 -0.33 -14.85 4.53
N GLN A 60 -0.41 -15.91 3.72
CA GLN A 60 0.23 -17.19 4.06
C GLN A 60 1.76 -17.10 3.96
N PHE A 61 2.28 -16.29 3.03
CA PHE A 61 3.72 -16.07 2.86
C PHE A 61 4.24 -14.93 3.72
N ASP A 62 3.50 -13.83 3.75
CA ASP A 62 3.85 -12.64 4.54
C ASP A 62 2.60 -12.14 5.29
N PRO A 63 2.44 -12.52 6.57
CA PRO A 63 1.30 -12.08 7.38
C PRO A 63 1.30 -10.56 7.63
N GLY A 64 2.42 -9.88 7.36
CA GLY A 64 2.58 -8.43 7.44
C GLY A 64 2.08 -7.68 6.20
N VAL A 65 1.58 -8.36 5.17
CA VAL A 65 1.02 -7.71 3.97
C VAL A 65 -0.19 -6.85 4.32
N LYS A 66 0.01 -5.54 4.17
CA LYS A 66 -0.99 -4.48 4.32
C LYS A 66 -1.36 -3.88 2.97
N LEU A 67 -1.76 -4.74 2.04
CA LEU A 67 -2.39 -4.33 0.79
C LEU A 67 -3.91 -4.24 0.96
N ASN A 68 -4.52 -3.41 0.13
CA ASN A 68 -5.93 -3.49 -0.20
C ASN A 68 -6.17 -4.85 -0.88
N ASP A 69 -7.29 -5.51 -0.61
CA ASP A 69 -7.55 -6.84 -1.16
C ASP A 69 -7.52 -6.80 -2.70
N PRO A 70 -6.51 -7.39 -3.36
CA PRO A 70 -6.42 -7.34 -4.80
C PRO A 70 -7.51 -8.19 -5.46
N ALA A 71 -8.12 -9.14 -4.73
CA ALA A 71 -9.26 -9.91 -5.22
C ALA A 71 -10.54 -9.05 -5.36
N ALA A 72 -10.56 -7.86 -4.77
CA ALA A 72 -11.65 -6.91 -4.94
C ALA A 72 -11.71 -6.35 -6.37
N ASP A 73 -10.63 -6.46 -7.16
CA ASP A 73 -10.59 -6.02 -8.55
C ASP A 73 -9.92 -7.06 -9.48
N PRO A 74 -10.63 -8.16 -9.79
CA PRO A 74 -10.09 -9.24 -10.63
C PRO A 74 -9.83 -8.77 -12.06
N ALA A 75 -10.48 -7.68 -12.53
CA ALA A 75 -10.23 -7.11 -13.84
C ALA A 75 -8.81 -6.53 -13.97
N LYS A 76 -8.17 -6.21 -12.84
CA LYS A 76 -6.81 -5.69 -12.81
C LYS A 76 -5.75 -6.76 -12.53
N GLN A 77 -6.15 -8.03 -12.52
CA GLN A 77 -5.27 -9.19 -12.42
C GLN A 77 -5.33 -9.99 -13.71
N THR A 78 -4.22 -10.01 -14.43
CA THR A 78 -4.08 -10.74 -15.69
C THR A 78 -2.94 -11.74 -15.56
N ALA A 79 -2.77 -12.63 -16.54
CA ALA A 79 -1.65 -13.57 -16.52
C ALA A 79 -0.29 -12.86 -16.42
N THR A 80 -0.16 -11.64 -16.96
CA THR A 80 1.13 -10.93 -17.10
C THR A 80 1.22 -9.62 -16.31
N SER A 81 0.11 -9.12 -15.75
CA SER A 81 0.05 -7.85 -15.02
C SER A 81 -0.88 -7.93 -13.82
N TYR A 82 -0.62 -7.13 -12.80
CA TYR A 82 -1.44 -7.02 -11.59
C TYR A 82 -1.59 -5.55 -11.19
N CYS A 83 -2.68 -5.19 -10.54
CA CYS A 83 -2.81 -3.92 -9.83
C CYS A 83 -2.94 -4.22 -8.34
N VAL A 84 -1.94 -3.82 -7.56
CA VAL A 84 -2.03 -3.87 -6.10
C VAL A 84 -1.94 -2.47 -5.55
N SER A 85 -2.68 -2.22 -4.48
CA SER A 85 -2.68 -0.94 -3.81
C SER A 85 -2.56 -1.11 -2.30
N ALA A 86 -1.96 -0.13 -1.62
CA ALA A 86 -1.98 -0.05 -0.17
C ALA A 86 -2.49 1.33 0.24
N THR A 87 -3.40 1.36 1.20
CA THR A 87 -3.98 2.59 1.73
C THR A 87 -3.60 2.74 3.20
N VAL A 88 -2.96 3.85 3.55
CA VAL A 88 -2.63 4.20 4.94
C VAL A 88 -3.03 5.65 5.18
N GLY A 89 -3.85 5.90 6.20
CA GLY A 89 -4.28 7.27 6.55
C GLY A 89 -4.97 8.04 5.43
N GLY A 90 -5.70 7.35 4.54
CA GLY A 90 -6.37 7.95 3.37
C GLY A 90 -5.47 8.22 2.17
N LYS A 91 -4.20 7.79 2.20
CA LYS A 91 -3.28 7.87 1.07
C LYS A 91 -3.08 6.50 0.45
N THR A 92 -3.39 6.39 -0.83
CA THR A 92 -3.27 5.15 -1.59
C THR A 92 -2.09 5.22 -2.54
N TRP A 93 -1.30 4.16 -2.55
CA TRP A 93 -0.26 3.93 -3.55
C TRP A 93 -0.58 2.68 -4.32
N TYR A 94 -0.32 2.73 -5.62
CA TYR A 94 -0.60 1.69 -6.59
C TYR A 94 0.68 1.16 -7.20
N LYS A 95 0.65 -0.12 -7.56
CA LYS A 95 1.65 -0.76 -8.41
C LYS A 95 0.96 -1.52 -9.53
N ALA A 96 1.19 -1.05 -10.76
CA ALA A 96 0.58 -1.53 -11.99
C ALA A 96 1.44 -2.60 -12.69
N GLY A 97 1.74 -3.67 -11.97
CA GLY A 97 2.48 -4.82 -12.50
C GLY A 97 3.95 -4.85 -12.10
N PRO A 98 4.69 -5.89 -12.53
CA PRO A 98 6.03 -6.19 -12.00
C PRO A 98 7.06 -5.10 -12.36
N LYS A 99 6.98 -4.56 -13.60
CA LYS A 99 7.91 -3.52 -14.10
C LYS A 99 7.45 -2.08 -13.83
N ALA A 100 6.22 -1.89 -13.35
CA ALA A 100 5.70 -0.55 -13.12
C ALA A 100 6.31 0.08 -11.85
N ALA A 101 6.56 1.38 -11.93
CA ALA A 101 6.89 2.18 -10.77
C ALA A 101 5.67 2.33 -9.85
N LEU A 102 5.93 2.61 -8.57
CA LEU A 102 4.88 2.99 -7.63
C LEU A 102 4.31 4.34 -8.02
N SER A 103 3.01 4.41 -8.27
CA SER A 103 2.30 5.65 -8.55
C SER A 103 1.22 5.91 -7.51
N THR A 104 0.80 7.16 -7.37
CA THR A 104 -0.45 7.53 -6.70
C THR A 104 -1.65 7.48 -7.65
N ASP A 105 -1.40 7.36 -8.96
CA ASP A 105 -2.45 7.20 -9.95
C ASP A 105 -3.00 5.77 -9.90
N PRO A 106 -4.33 5.61 -9.91
CA PRO A 106 -4.94 4.30 -9.97
C PRO A 106 -4.51 3.58 -11.26
N CYS A 107 -4.01 2.36 -11.08
CA CYS A 107 -4.17 1.33 -12.09
C CYS A 107 -5.59 0.79 -12.03
#